data_AF-A0A6J6JVP4-F1
#
_entry.id   AF-A0A6J6JVP4-F1
#
_cell.length_a   1.000
_cell.length_b   1.000
_cell.length_c   1.000
_cell.angle_alpha   90.00
_cell.angle_beta   90.00
_cell.angle_gamma   90.00
#
_symmetry.space_group_name_H-M   'P 1'
#
loop_
_entity.id
_entity.type
_entity.pdbx_description
1 polymer ?
#
loop_
_entity_poly.entity_id
_entity_poly.type
_entity_poly.pdbx_seq_one_letter_code
_entity_poly.pdbx_strand_id
1 'polypeptide(L)'
;MIAYISRRLGVLVVILFGSSFILYNLAAISGDPLGELRLSREPNAQQQIVALTRELNLDVPPPLRYFLWLRGILGVFVGNADFGLTRTQQPVINEILVALPITLRLVTAATIIAIILGISIGIVTALRQYSRFDYAMTFVAFLLYSLPIFWVAVLLKEYLAIQFNTFLSEPRISAQWLIGLSIASGVFWSAIISGTRKRVLLIFAGAATANFAFLSYLSITEWFANPSLGPIGIGVFSVGVAYGVTQLSTGIQNKAALHSSLTMAAIALVIYYPVQWLFEQDGEIIIYPLLVITLFLVAGFVPLKFSRIDRGPIIRTSIISAFIMGLLIVIDQLMQTWKPYMESDAVYFRPIPTIGQVNALLEPGNFWMSLLDALVHMFLPTLALLLISFAGYVRFSRGTLLEVLNQDYIRTARAKGLTERTVIMRHAFRNTMIPIATIMVVDFASIIGGAIITERIFGWLGMGTLFNTAINSMDLNLLMGVFLLTGFLAVSANLIADLLYSALDPRIRAGAGGN
;
A
#
# COMPACT_ATOMS: atom_id res chain seq x y z
N MET A 1 -13.66 -6.27 29.41
CA MET A 1 -13.53 -5.69 28.05
C MET A 1 -14.34 -4.41 27.87
N ILE A 2 -15.65 -4.41 28.15
CA ILE A 2 -16.51 -3.21 27.98
C ILE A 2 -15.99 -2.00 28.78
N ALA A 3 -15.65 -2.17 30.07
CA ALA A 3 -15.10 -1.09 30.90
C ALA A 3 -13.75 -0.53 30.41
N TYR A 4 -12.93 -1.37 29.76
CA TYR A 4 -11.66 -0.94 29.15
C TYR A 4 -11.92 -0.13 27.88
N ILE A 5 -12.80 -0.64 27.00
CA ILE A 5 -13.20 0.03 25.76
C ILE A 5 -13.87 1.37 26.06
N SER A 6 -14.77 1.43 27.06
CA SER A 6 -15.44 2.68 27.44
C SER A 6 -14.48 3.72 28.01
N ARG A 7 -13.55 3.32 28.89
CA ARG A 7 -12.49 4.22 29.38
C ARG A 7 -11.64 4.74 28.23
N ARG A 8 -11.26 3.87 27.29
CA ARG A 8 -10.47 4.24 26.12
C ARG A 8 -11.23 5.22 25.22
N LEU A 9 -12.48 4.92 24.87
CA LEU A 9 -13.35 5.81 24.10
C LEU A 9 -13.50 7.18 24.78
N GLY A 10 -13.67 7.21 26.10
CA GLY A 10 -13.72 8.46 26.86
C GLY A 10 -12.44 9.30 26.70
N VAL A 11 -11.27 8.68 26.88
CA VAL A 11 -9.97 9.36 26.67
C VAL A 11 -9.84 9.88 25.22
N LEU A 12 -10.23 9.07 24.24
CA LEU A 12 -10.15 9.44 22.83
C LEU A 12 -11.07 10.61 22.47
N VAL A 13 -12.29 10.64 23.00
CA VAL A 13 -13.23 11.77 22.85
C VAL A 13 -12.64 13.03 23.48
N VAL A 14 -12.05 12.94 24.67
CA VAL A 14 -11.40 14.08 25.34
C VAL A 14 -10.21 14.60 24.52
N ILE A 15 -9.39 13.72 23.96
CA ILE A 15 -8.26 14.10 23.11
C ILE A 15 -8.75 14.79 21.83
N LEU A 16 -9.76 14.22 21.15
CA LEU A 16 -10.30 14.80 19.92
C LEU A 16 -10.99 16.14 20.18
N PHE A 17 -11.75 16.24 21.27
CA PHE A 17 -12.36 17.49 21.72
C PHE A 17 -11.31 18.54 22.07
N GLY A 18 -10.34 18.21 22.92
CA GLY A 18 -9.29 19.13 23.34
C GLY A 18 -8.42 19.60 22.17
N SER A 19 -8.01 18.68 21.30
CA SER A 19 -7.19 19.03 20.12
C SER A 19 -7.97 19.85 19.09
N SER A 20 -9.25 19.52 18.83
CA SER A 20 -10.09 20.34 17.94
C SER A 20 -10.39 21.72 18.52
N PHE A 21 -10.63 21.84 19.83
CA PHE A 21 -10.81 23.13 20.48
C PHE A 21 -9.56 24.01 20.36
N ILE A 22 -8.38 23.44 20.65
CA ILE A 22 -7.10 24.17 20.51
C ILE A 22 -6.87 24.58 19.07
N LEU A 23 -7.03 23.66 18.11
CA LEU A 23 -6.82 23.96 16.69
C LEU A 23 -7.77 25.06 16.20
N TYR A 24 -9.06 24.96 16.54
CA TYR A 24 -10.05 25.95 16.15
C TYR A 24 -9.66 27.34 16.62
N ASN A 25 -9.32 27.48 17.90
CA ASN A 25 -8.96 28.77 18.48
C ASN A 25 -7.67 29.32 17.87
N LEU A 26 -6.64 28.48 17.71
CA LEU A 26 -5.39 28.90 17.09
C LEU A 26 -5.62 29.38 15.64
N ALA A 27 -6.33 28.59 14.83
CA ALA A 27 -6.63 28.94 13.44
C ALA A 27 -7.50 30.20 13.34
N ALA A 28 -8.49 30.34 14.21
CA ALA A 28 -9.36 31.50 14.29
C ALA A 28 -8.64 32.80 14.70
N ILE A 29 -7.61 32.70 15.55
CA ILE A 29 -6.81 33.84 16.01
C ILE A 29 -5.72 34.18 15.00
N SER A 30 -5.12 33.18 14.34
CA SER A 30 -4.05 33.39 13.37
C SER A 30 -4.54 33.86 12.00
N GLY A 31 -5.75 33.47 11.60
CA GLY A 31 -6.33 33.80 10.30
C GLY A 31 -7.14 35.10 10.31
N ASP A 32 -7.04 35.88 9.23
CA ASP A 32 -7.86 37.07 9.00
C ASP A 32 -8.63 36.96 7.67
N PRO A 33 -9.81 36.31 7.65
CA PRO A 33 -10.57 36.09 6.42
C PRO A 33 -11.12 37.38 5.79
N LEU A 34 -11.07 38.52 6.50
CA LEU A 34 -11.47 39.84 6.00
C LEU A 34 -10.29 40.67 5.50
N GLY A 35 -9.05 40.20 5.65
CA GLY A 35 -7.83 40.97 5.37
C GLY A 35 -7.79 41.51 3.94
N GLU A 36 -8.07 40.66 2.94
CA GLU A 36 -8.11 41.07 1.53
C GLU A 36 -9.20 42.11 1.25
N LEU A 37 -10.39 41.93 1.84
CA LEU A 37 -11.51 42.85 1.66
C LEU A 37 -11.25 44.22 2.28
N ARG A 38 -10.51 44.30 3.39
CA ARG A 38 -10.10 45.57 4.02
C ARG A 38 -9.11 46.35 3.16
N LEU A 39 -8.34 45.67 2.31
CA LEU A 39 -7.38 46.26 1.37
C LEU A 39 -8.00 46.55 0.00
N SER A 40 -9.15 45.96 -0.31
CA SER A 40 -9.88 46.17 -1.55
C SER A 40 -10.41 47.60 -1.68
N ARG A 41 -10.33 48.16 -2.89
CA ARG A 41 -10.87 49.48 -3.23
C ARG A 41 -12.22 49.40 -3.94
N GLU A 42 -12.81 48.21 -4.02
CA GLU A 42 -14.10 48.04 -4.67
C GLU A 42 -15.22 48.76 -3.91
N PRO A 43 -16.17 49.42 -4.59
CA PRO A 43 -17.25 50.17 -3.94
C PRO A 43 -18.12 49.33 -3.00
N ASN A 44 -18.20 48.02 -3.23
CA ASN A 44 -18.99 47.06 -2.46
C ASN A 44 -18.18 46.31 -1.37
N ALA A 45 -16.87 46.58 -1.22
CA ALA A 45 -16.01 45.87 -0.25
C ALA A 45 -16.58 45.93 1.18
N GLN A 46 -17.10 47.09 1.60
CA GLN A 46 -17.72 47.25 2.92
C GLN A 46 -18.97 46.37 3.12
N GLN A 47 -19.78 46.20 2.07
CA GLN A 47 -20.96 45.32 2.10
C GLN A 47 -20.54 43.86 2.21
N GLN A 48 -19.51 43.46 1.45
CA GLN A 48 -18.96 42.10 1.50
C GLN A 48 -18.36 41.77 2.87
N ILE A 49 -17.67 42.72 3.52
CA ILE A 49 -17.16 42.57 4.89
C ILE A 49 -18.31 42.27 5.86
N VAL A 50 -19.39 43.06 5.84
CA VAL A 50 -20.53 42.85 6.74
C VAL A 50 -21.24 41.52 6.47
N ALA A 51 -21.42 41.15 5.20
CA ALA A 51 -22.02 39.87 4.83
C ALA A 51 -21.18 38.70 5.35
N LEU A 52 -19.86 38.75 5.13
CA LEU A 52 -18.94 37.68 5.50
C LEU A 52 -18.75 37.57 7.02
N THR A 53 -18.74 38.69 7.73
CA THR A 53 -18.73 38.74 9.20
C THR A 53 -19.94 38.00 9.78
N ARG A 54 -21.13 38.20 9.21
CA ARG A 54 -22.36 37.52 9.66
C ARG A 54 -22.35 36.04 9.28
N GLU A 55 -21.94 35.71 8.07
CA GLU A 55 -21.87 34.32 7.58
C GLU A 55 -20.93 33.45 8.44
N LEU A 56 -19.74 33.96 8.75
CA LEU A 56 -18.73 33.23 9.52
C LEU A 56 -18.81 33.48 11.02
N ASN A 57 -19.81 34.23 11.51
CA ASN A 57 -19.95 34.64 12.90
C ASN A 57 -18.67 35.28 13.48
N LEU A 58 -18.01 36.16 12.72
CA LEU A 58 -16.74 36.78 13.13
C LEU A 58 -16.90 37.75 14.32
N ASP A 59 -18.11 38.21 14.59
CA ASP A 59 -18.44 39.03 15.77
C ASP A 59 -18.41 38.24 17.10
N VAL A 60 -18.41 36.90 17.03
CA VAL A 60 -18.38 36.02 18.20
C VAL A 60 -16.94 35.64 18.55
N PRO A 61 -16.51 35.75 19.82
CA PRO A 61 -15.18 35.30 20.24
C PRO A 61 -14.90 33.84 19.84
N PRO A 62 -13.68 33.51 19.37
CA PRO A 62 -13.35 32.16 18.88
C PRO A 62 -13.74 31.00 19.80
N PRO A 63 -13.57 31.07 21.14
CA PRO A 63 -13.96 29.97 22.02
C PRO A 63 -15.46 29.67 21.97
N LEU A 64 -16.31 30.70 21.89
CA LEU A 64 -17.77 30.53 21.80
C LEU A 64 -18.18 30.08 20.41
N ARG A 65 -17.52 30.60 19.37
CA ARG A 65 -17.75 30.24 17.98
C ARG A 65 -17.47 28.75 17.71
N TYR A 66 -16.47 28.18 18.37
CA TYR A 66 -16.23 26.73 18.36
C TYR A 66 -17.46 25.95 18.82
N PHE A 67 -18.12 26.34 19.91
CA PHE A 67 -19.30 25.63 20.41
C PHE A 67 -20.51 25.77 19.50
N LEU A 68 -20.65 26.90 18.80
CA LEU A 68 -21.67 27.06 17.74
C LEU A 68 -21.44 26.08 16.59
N TRP A 69 -20.20 25.97 16.14
CA TRP A 69 -19.81 25.04 15.09
C TRP A 69 -19.96 23.56 15.55
N LEU A 70 -19.50 23.23 16.76
CA LEU A 70 -19.63 21.89 17.34
C LEU A 70 -21.09 21.48 17.48
N ARG A 71 -22.00 22.41 17.82
CA ARG A 71 -23.44 22.14 17.87
C ARG A 71 -23.98 21.67 16.51
N GLY A 72 -23.52 22.26 15.41
CA GLY A 72 -23.88 21.83 14.05
C GLY A 72 -23.46 20.39 13.78
N ILE A 73 -22.25 20.01 14.17
CA ILE A 73 -21.72 18.66 14.00
C ILE A 73 -22.45 17.65 14.90
N LEU A 74 -22.74 18.00 16.15
CA LEU A 74 -23.51 17.14 17.04
C LEU A 74 -24.94 16.89 16.52
N GLY A 75 -25.40 17.68 15.54
CA GLY A 75 -26.60 17.40 14.74
C GLY A 75 -26.59 16.04 14.04
N VAL A 76 -25.42 15.40 13.84
CA VAL A 76 -25.30 13.99 13.37
C VAL A 76 -26.16 13.04 14.22
N PHE A 77 -26.24 13.24 15.54
CA PHE A 77 -27.03 12.38 16.43
C PHE A 77 -28.54 12.58 16.30
N VAL A 78 -28.97 13.67 15.66
CA VAL A 78 -30.38 14.05 15.46
C VAL A 78 -30.77 13.95 13.97
N GLY A 79 -29.85 13.53 13.10
CA GLY A 79 -30.06 13.39 11.65
C GLY A 79 -29.88 14.68 10.84
N ASN A 80 -29.46 15.78 11.47
CA ASN A 80 -29.25 17.10 10.84
C ASN A 80 -27.80 17.55 11.04
N ALA A 81 -26.85 16.81 10.47
CA ALA A 81 -25.43 17.14 10.55
C ALA A 81 -25.10 18.38 9.72
N ASP A 82 -24.54 19.41 10.35
CA ASP A 82 -24.06 20.61 9.67
C ASP A 82 -22.58 20.86 9.99
N PHE A 83 -21.74 20.71 8.97
CA PHE A 83 -20.29 20.97 9.05
C PHE A 83 -19.94 22.41 8.64
N GLY A 84 -20.94 23.20 8.26
CA GLY A 84 -20.79 24.50 7.65
C GLY A 84 -20.53 24.43 6.14
N LEU A 85 -20.46 25.61 5.54
CA LEU A 85 -20.09 25.82 4.15
C LEU A 85 -18.62 26.20 4.04
N THR A 86 -18.02 25.85 2.90
CA THR A 86 -16.71 26.33 2.50
C THR A 86 -16.78 27.79 2.06
N ARG A 87 -15.62 28.41 1.83
CA ARG A 87 -15.48 29.75 1.21
C ARG A 87 -16.13 29.85 -0.18
N THR A 88 -16.29 28.72 -0.87
CA THR A 88 -16.96 28.60 -2.19
C THR A 88 -18.44 28.25 -2.08
N GLN A 89 -19.02 28.35 -0.87
CA GLN A 89 -20.42 28.01 -0.56
C GLN A 89 -20.79 26.55 -0.86
N GLN A 90 -19.82 25.64 -0.83
CA GLN A 90 -20.06 24.21 -0.93
C GLN A 90 -20.21 23.58 0.47
N PRO A 91 -21.10 22.61 0.66
CA PRO A 91 -21.16 21.87 1.92
C PRO A 91 -19.83 21.17 2.21
N VAL A 92 -19.23 21.43 3.38
CA VAL A 92 -17.93 20.86 3.79
C VAL A 92 -17.95 19.33 3.74
N ILE A 93 -19.08 18.71 4.10
CA ILE A 93 -19.24 17.26 4.07
C ILE A 93 -19.05 16.67 2.66
N ASN A 94 -19.46 17.38 1.60
CA ASN A 94 -19.34 16.88 0.23
C ASN A 94 -17.88 16.83 -0.21
N GLU A 95 -17.12 17.90 0.07
CA GLU A 95 -15.67 17.96 -0.19
C GLU A 95 -14.95 16.82 0.53
N ILE A 96 -15.28 16.61 1.80
CA ILE A 96 -14.70 15.53 2.60
C ILE A 96 -15.04 14.15 2.05
N LEU A 97 -16.30 13.90 1.67
CA LEU A 97 -16.72 12.59 1.14
C LEU A 97 -16.03 12.24 -0.18
N VAL A 98 -15.66 13.24 -0.98
CA VAL A 98 -14.86 13.04 -2.20
C VAL A 98 -13.40 12.76 -1.86
N ALA A 99 -12.82 13.50 -0.92
CA ALA A 99 -11.39 13.41 -0.55
C ALA A 99 -11.03 12.21 0.34
N LEU A 100 -11.94 11.76 1.20
CA LEU A 100 -11.72 10.68 2.16
C LEU A 100 -11.29 9.34 1.51
N PRO A 101 -12.01 8.79 0.51
CA PRO A 101 -11.64 7.51 -0.10
C PRO A 101 -10.28 7.57 -0.80
N ILE A 102 -9.89 8.75 -1.30
CA ILE A 102 -8.61 8.97 -1.99
C ILE A 102 -7.45 8.77 -1.01
N THR A 103 -7.46 9.49 0.13
CA THR A 103 -6.44 9.35 1.16
C THR A 103 -6.43 7.94 1.74
N LEU A 104 -7.61 7.37 2.05
CA LEU A 104 -7.71 6.02 2.59
C LEU A 104 -7.15 4.96 1.64
N ARG A 105 -7.41 5.08 0.33
CA ARG A 105 -6.88 4.17 -0.69
C ARG A 105 -5.36 4.22 -0.73
N LEU A 106 -4.76 5.42 -0.74
CA LEU A 106 -3.31 5.60 -0.73
C LEU A 106 -2.66 5.03 0.54
N VAL A 107 -3.16 5.46 1.71
CA VAL A 107 -2.62 5.05 3.00
C VAL A 107 -2.72 3.55 3.16
N THR A 108 -3.90 2.97 2.93
CA THR A 108 -4.14 1.53 3.11
C THR A 108 -3.27 0.70 2.18
N ALA A 109 -3.18 1.06 0.90
CA ALA A 109 -2.33 0.35 -0.07
C ALA A 109 -0.86 0.38 0.36
N ALA A 110 -0.34 1.57 0.72
CA ALA A 110 1.04 1.73 1.15
C ALA A 110 1.33 0.94 2.44
N THR A 111 0.44 1.03 3.45
CA THR A 111 0.59 0.34 4.73
C THR A 111 0.61 -1.18 4.55
N ILE A 112 -0.32 -1.76 3.78
CA ILE A 112 -0.38 -3.21 3.56
C ILE A 112 0.93 -3.70 2.92
N ILE A 113 1.40 -3.02 1.87
CA ILE A 113 2.63 -3.44 1.18
C ILE A 113 3.85 -3.25 2.09
N ALA A 114 3.92 -2.13 2.82
CA ALA A 114 5.01 -1.87 3.76
C ALA A 114 5.07 -2.90 4.89
N ILE A 115 3.93 -3.31 5.44
CA ILE A 115 3.81 -4.39 6.44
C ILE A 115 4.36 -5.69 5.87
N ILE A 116 3.86 -6.11 4.70
CA ILE A 116 4.23 -7.40 4.09
C ILE A 116 5.73 -7.42 3.82
N LEU A 117 6.26 -6.41 3.13
CA LEU A 117 7.68 -6.37 2.75
C LEU A 117 8.58 -6.12 3.96
N GLY A 118 8.24 -5.15 4.79
CA GLY A 118 9.07 -4.73 5.93
C GLY A 118 9.17 -5.81 7.00
N ILE A 119 8.07 -6.46 7.37
CA ILE A 119 8.09 -7.58 8.32
C ILE A 119 8.84 -8.77 7.73
N SER A 120 8.57 -9.12 6.46
CA SER A 120 9.25 -10.26 5.81
C SER A 120 10.76 -10.06 5.81
N ILE A 121 11.22 -8.88 5.39
CA ILE A 121 12.65 -8.58 5.36
C ILE A 121 13.23 -8.50 6.77
N GLY A 122 12.59 -7.84 7.72
CA GLY A 122 13.11 -7.75 9.09
C GLY A 122 13.17 -9.09 9.83
N ILE A 123 12.26 -10.02 9.54
CA ILE A 123 12.37 -11.40 10.03
C ILE A 123 13.58 -12.09 9.40
N VAL A 124 13.75 -12.00 8.08
CA VAL A 124 14.86 -12.68 7.40
C VAL A 124 16.21 -12.11 7.87
N THR A 125 16.32 -10.80 8.12
CA THR A 125 17.54 -10.19 8.66
C THR A 125 17.82 -10.64 10.09
N ALA A 126 16.80 -10.77 10.94
CA ALA A 126 16.94 -11.32 12.30
C ALA A 126 17.35 -12.81 12.30
N LEU A 127 16.77 -13.63 11.42
CA LEU A 127 17.14 -15.04 11.28
C LEU A 127 18.57 -15.23 10.75
N ARG A 128 19.08 -14.25 10.01
CA ARG A 128 20.45 -14.22 9.49
C ARG A 128 21.28 -13.13 10.15
N GLN A 129 21.17 -13.01 11.47
CA GLN A 129 21.88 -12.01 12.26
C GLN A 129 23.39 -12.02 11.95
N TYR A 130 23.98 -10.83 11.84
CA TYR A 130 25.41 -10.61 11.50
C TYR A 130 25.82 -11.11 10.11
N SER A 131 24.87 -11.48 9.25
CA SER A 131 25.15 -11.76 7.85
C SER A 131 25.31 -10.48 7.05
N ARG A 132 25.90 -10.58 5.85
CA ARG A 132 25.98 -9.46 4.91
C ARG A 132 24.61 -8.92 4.52
N PHE A 133 23.61 -9.81 4.43
CA PHE A 133 22.23 -9.43 4.19
C PHE A 133 21.67 -8.57 5.31
N ASP A 134 21.94 -8.94 6.57
CA ASP A 134 21.55 -8.17 7.74
C ASP A 134 22.16 -6.76 7.72
N TYR A 135 23.46 -6.65 7.52
CA TYR A 135 24.13 -5.34 7.43
C TYR A 135 23.62 -4.50 6.25
N ALA A 136 23.44 -5.09 5.06
CA ALA A 136 22.97 -4.39 3.88
C ALA A 136 21.54 -3.87 4.05
N MET A 137 20.62 -4.72 4.50
CA MET A 137 19.22 -4.31 4.71
C MET A 137 19.08 -3.34 5.89
N THR A 138 19.88 -3.49 6.93
CA THR A 138 19.93 -2.53 8.04
C THR A 138 20.40 -1.16 7.55
N PHE A 139 21.46 -1.11 6.72
CA PHE A 139 21.92 0.15 6.11
C PHE A 139 20.84 0.78 5.22
N VAL A 140 20.20 0.00 4.33
CA VAL A 140 19.11 0.51 3.47
C VAL A 140 17.94 1.02 4.31
N ALA A 141 17.54 0.29 5.35
CA ALA A 141 16.48 0.74 6.25
C ALA A 141 16.87 2.05 6.96
N PHE A 142 18.09 2.18 7.48
CA PHE A 142 18.54 3.43 8.10
C PHE A 142 18.60 4.60 7.12
N LEU A 143 19.06 4.35 5.88
CA LEU A 143 19.06 5.36 4.83
C LEU A 143 17.63 5.85 4.58
N LEU A 144 16.70 4.95 4.26
CA LEU A 144 15.30 5.29 4.00
C LEU A 144 14.62 5.97 5.19
N TYR A 145 14.90 5.54 6.42
CA TYR A 145 14.37 6.16 7.64
C TYR A 145 14.86 7.61 7.82
N SER A 146 16.06 7.93 7.33
CA SER A 146 16.68 9.25 7.52
C SER A 146 16.28 10.26 6.43
N LEU A 147 15.62 9.80 5.36
CA LEU A 147 15.24 10.65 4.24
C LEU A 147 13.87 11.30 4.47
N PRO A 148 13.75 12.64 4.32
CA PRO A 148 12.45 13.30 4.38
C PRO A 148 11.52 12.83 3.24
N ILE A 149 10.22 12.66 3.54
CA ILE A 149 9.21 12.22 2.57
C ILE A 149 9.19 13.07 1.30
N PHE A 150 9.25 14.39 1.44
CA PHE A 150 9.17 15.29 0.29
C PHE A 150 10.34 15.08 -0.67
N TRP A 151 11.53 14.80 -0.13
CA TRP A 151 12.72 14.57 -0.92
C TRP A 151 12.61 13.26 -1.70
N VAL A 152 12.20 12.18 -1.02
CA VAL A 152 11.94 10.89 -1.67
C VAL A 152 10.89 11.03 -2.76
N ALA A 153 9.75 11.66 -2.47
CA ALA A 153 8.67 11.86 -3.45
C ALA A 153 9.14 12.65 -4.68
N VAL A 154 9.94 13.70 -4.50
CA VAL A 154 10.51 14.49 -5.61
C VAL A 154 11.47 13.65 -6.45
N LEU A 155 12.34 12.85 -5.83
CA LEU A 155 13.23 11.96 -6.58
C LEU A 155 12.46 10.88 -7.34
N LEU A 156 11.43 10.29 -6.74
CA LEU A 156 10.58 9.31 -7.43
C LEU A 156 9.92 9.97 -8.65
N LYS A 157 9.42 11.20 -8.52
CA LYS A 157 8.84 11.95 -9.65
C LYS A 157 9.87 12.25 -10.74
N GLU A 158 11.08 12.68 -10.38
CA GLU A 158 12.14 12.97 -11.34
C GLU A 158 12.61 11.72 -12.10
N TYR A 159 13.00 10.67 -11.36
CA TYR A 159 13.65 9.50 -11.97
C TYR A 159 12.65 8.46 -12.50
N LEU A 160 11.56 8.19 -11.79
CA LEU A 160 10.60 7.14 -12.18
C LEU A 160 9.41 7.65 -13.01
N ALA A 161 9.19 8.96 -13.07
CA ALA A 161 8.17 9.55 -13.96
C ALA A 161 8.82 10.29 -15.12
N ILE A 162 9.52 11.40 -14.86
CA ILE A 162 9.99 12.32 -15.91
C ILE A 162 11.05 11.65 -16.79
N GLN A 163 12.12 11.14 -16.19
CA GLN A 163 13.19 10.48 -16.93
C GLN A 163 12.74 9.14 -17.53
N PHE A 164 11.91 8.37 -16.80
CA PHE A 164 11.38 7.11 -17.34
C PHE A 164 10.47 7.32 -18.55
N ASN A 165 9.55 8.28 -18.52
CA ASN A 165 8.73 8.62 -19.68
C ASN A 165 9.57 9.09 -20.86
N THR A 166 10.66 9.82 -20.60
CA THR A 166 11.60 10.24 -21.65
C THR A 166 12.37 9.04 -22.22
N PHE A 167 12.73 8.07 -21.37
CA PHE A 167 13.32 6.81 -21.81
C PHE A 167 12.36 5.98 -22.69
N LEU A 168 11.05 6.03 -22.45
CA LEU A 168 10.09 5.27 -23.24
C LEU A 168 9.97 5.72 -24.71
N SER A 169 10.35 6.96 -25.05
CA SER A 169 10.36 7.38 -26.46
C SER A 169 11.44 6.67 -27.27
N GLU A 170 12.55 6.29 -26.63
CA GLU A 170 13.63 5.49 -27.20
C GLU A 170 14.03 4.42 -26.17
N PRO A 171 13.30 3.28 -26.08
CA PRO A 171 13.39 2.31 -24.99
C PRO A 171 14.65 1.42 -25.08
N ARG A 172 15.80 2.02 -25.37
CA ARG A 172 17.10 1.38 -25.48
C ARG A 172 17.98 1.78 -24.32
N ILE A 173 18.39 0.79 -23.53
CA ILE A 173 19.27 1.01 -22.39
C ILE A 173 20.66 1.29 -22.93
N SER A 174 21.24 2.44 -22.55
CA SER A 174 22.62 2.76 -22.93
C SER A 174 23.60 1.72 -22.36
N ALA A 175 24.69 1.45 -23.08
CA ALA A 175 25.69 0.45 -22.65
C ALA A 175 26.24 0.73 -21.24
N GLN A 176 26.38 2.01 -20.88
CA GLN A 176 26.81 2.43 -19.54
C GLN A 176 25.81 2.01 -18.46
N TRP A 177 24.52 2.28 -18.66
CA TRP A 177 23.46 1.87 -17.73
C TRP A 177 23.29 0.36 -17.68
N LEU A 178 23.44 -0.33 -18.80
CA LEU A 178 23.33 -1.79 -18.87
C LEU A 178 24.43 -2.45 -18.02
N ILE A 179 25.68 -2.00 -18.16
CA ILE A 179 26.82 -2.46 -17.34
C ILE A 179 26.61 -2.07 -15.88
N GLY A 180 26.26 -0.81 -15.61
CA GLY A 180 26.06 -0.28 -14.26
C GLY A 180 24.99 -1.03 -13.47
N LEU A 181 23.79 -1.20 -14.05
CA LEU A 181 22.68 -1.94 -13.43
C LEU A 181 23.01 -3.42 -13.23
N SER A 182 23.77 -4.03 -14.15
CA SER A 182 24.19 -5.43 -14.03
C SER A 182 25.20 -5.64 -12.90
N ILE A 183 26.18 -4.75 -12.78
CA ILE A 183 27.11 -4.75 -11.64
C ILE A 183 26.34 -4.53 -10.34
N ALA A 184 25.43 -3.53 -10.30
CA ALA A 184 24.63 -3.24 -9.11
C ALA A 184 23.77 -4.45 -8.70
N SER A 185 23.11 -5.12 -9.65
CA SER A 185 22.37 -6.36 -9.43
C SER A 185 23.27 -7.48 -8.89
N GLY A 186 24.47 -7.64 -9.45
CA GLY A 186 25.48 -8.57 -8.94
C GLY A 186 25.87 -8.27 -7.49
N VAL A 187 26.14 -7.01 -7.15
CA VAL A 187 26.45 -6.59 -5.77
C VAL A 187 25.26 -6.90 -4.85
N PHE A 188 24.06 -6.54 -5.26
CA PHE A 188 22.84 -6.74 -4.50
C PHE A 188 22.59 -8.22 -4.19
N TRP A 189 22.57 -9.09 -5.20
CA TRP A 189 22.33 -10.53 -5.00
C TRP A 189 23.46 -11.22 -4.23
N SER A 190 24.70 -10.81 -4.43
CA SER A 190 25.85 -11.35 -3.70
C SER A 190 25.90 -10.88 -2.24
N ALA A 191 25.34 -9.71 -1.92
CA ALA A 191 25.15 -9.23 -0.55
C ALA A 191 24.01 -9.99 0.16
N ILE A 192 22.92 -10.30 -0.56
CA ILE A 192 21.77 -11.04 -0.04
C ILE A 192 22.11 -12.51 0.25
N ILE A 193 22.81 -13.16 -0.68
CA ILE A 193 23.11 -14.59 -0.57
C ILE A 193 24.44 -14.76 0.17
N SER A 194 24.35 -14.86 1.50
CA SER A 194 25.50 -15.09 2.38
C SER A 194 26.23 -16.41 2.05
N GLY A 195 27.56 -16.42 2.18
CA GLY A 195 28.40 -17.60 1.94
C GLY A 195 29.90 -17.32 1.93
N THR A 196 30.69 -18.29 1.46
CA THR A 196 32.15 -18.16 1.30
C THR A 196 32.50 -17.11 0.25
N ARG A 197 33.71 -16.52 0.33
CA ARG A 197 34.18 -15.51 -0.65
C ARG A 197 34.04 -16.00 -2.10
N LYS A 198 34.40 -17.27 -2.37
CA LYS A 198 34.25 -17.89 -3.69
C LYS A 198 32.79 -17.95 -4.13
N ARG A 199 31.87 -18.37 -3.25
CA ARG A 199 30.43 -18.44 -3.55
C ARG A 199 29.86 -17.05 -3.85
N VAL A 200 30.26 -16.05 -3.09
CA VAL A 200 29.82 -14.66 -3.27
C VAL A 200 30.28 -14.11 -4.62
N LEU A 201 31.54 -14.34 -5.00
CA LEU A 201 32.05 -13.92 -6.31
C LEU A 201 31.35 -14.65 -7.47
N LEU A 202 31.07 -15.95 -7.31
CA LEU A 202 30.30 -16.70 -8.31
C LEU A 202 28.87 -16.17 -8.46
N ILE A 203 28.22 -15.82 -7.34
CA ILE A 203 26.87 -15.23 -7.36
C ILE A 203 26.91 -13.83 -7.97
N PHE A 204 27.91 -13.02 -7.62
CA PHE A 204 28.09 -11.70 -8.22
C PHE A 204 28.23 -11.81 -9.74
N ALA A 205 29.16 -12.63 -10.21
CA ALA A 205 29.41 -12.81 -11.65
C ALA A 205 28.17 -13.41 -12.35
N GLY A 206 27.59 -14.47 -11.79
CA GLY A 206 26.40 -15.12 -12.35
C GLY A 206 25.19 -14.18 -12.41
N ALA A 207 24.90 -13.45 -11.33
CA ALA A 207 23.78 -12.51 -11.29
C ALA A 207 24.03 -11.30 -12.20
N ALA A 208 25.25 -10.76 -12.24
CA ALA A 208 25.59 -9.66 -13.15
C ALA A 208 25.46 -10.09 -14.62
N THR A 209 26.00 -11.25 -15.00
CA THR A 209 25.88 -11.76 -16.38
C THR A 209 24.43 -12.09 -16.74
N ALA A 210 23.68 -12.74 -15.84
CA ALA A 210 22.26 -13.03 -16.06
C ALA A 210 21.44 -11.74 -16.21
N ASN A 211 21.68 -10.75 -15.36
CA ASN A 211 21.02 -9.45 -15.44
C ASN A 211 21.41 -8.67 -16.70
N PHE A 212 22.67 -8.74 -17.11
CA PHE A 212 23.15 -8.13 -18.36
C PHE A 212 22.42 -8.74 -19.56
N ALA A 213 22.37 -10.07 -19.64
CA ALA A 213 21.67 -10.77 -20.71
C ALA A 213 20.17 -10.44 -20.72
N PHE A 214 19.56 -10.40 -19.53
CA PHE A 214 18.14 -10.05 -19.37
C PHE A 214 17.84 -8.60 -19.80
N LEU A 215 18.59 -7.62 -19.29
CA LEU A 215 18.41 -6.22 -19.68
C LEU A 215 18.72 -5.99 -21.17
N SER A 216 19.72 -6.68 -21.72
CA SER A 216 20.00 -6.65 -23.16
C SER A 216 18.82 -7.17 -23.96
N TYR A 217 18.24 -8.30 -23.55
CA TYR A 217 17.06 -8.87 -24.17
C TYR A 217 15.87 -7.90 -24.12
N LEU A 218 15.57 -7.32 -22.96
CA LEU A 218 14.49 -6.33 -22.82
C LEU A 218 14.73 -5.09 -23.68
N SER A 219 15.98 -4.63 -23.77
CA SER A 219 16.35 -3.46 -24.56
C SER A 219 16.31 -3.72 -26.06
N ILE A 220 16.65 -4.93 -26.53
CA ILE A 220 16.62 -5.29 -27.95
C ILE A 220 15.17 -5.52 -28.42
N THR A 221 14.34 -6.10 -27.56
CA THR A 221 12.91 -6.37 -27.84
C THR A 221 12.02 -5.16 -27.61
N GLU A 222 12.58 -4.03 -27.15
CA GLU A 222 11.84 -2.82 -26.79
C GLU A 222 10.69 -3.11 -25.81
N TRP A 223 10.92 -4.08 -24.92
CA TRP A 223 9.91 -4.63 -24.01
C TRP A 223 9.33 -3.58 -23.06
N PHE A 224 10.07 -2.51 -22.74
CA PHE A 224 9.57 -1.41 -21.92
C PHE A 224 8.44 -0.62 -22.58
N ALA A 225 8.43 -0.54 -23.92
CA ALA A 225 7.37 0.11 -24.68
C ALA A 225 6.22 -0.87 -24.99
N ASN A 226 6.52 -2.17 -25.13
CA ASN A 226 5.54 -3.20 -25.47
C ASN A 226 5.68 -4.44 -24.55
N PRO A 227 5.39 -4.30 -23.25
CA PRO A 227 5.57 -5.40 -22.33
C PRO A 227 4.57 -6.52 -22.63
N SER A 228 5.06 -7.75 -22.63
CA SER A 228 4.23 -8.96 -22.65
C SER A 228 5.02 -10.14 -22.08
N LEU A 229 4.32 -11.08 -21.46
CA LEU A 229 4.82 -12.41 -21.12
C LEU A 229 4.57 -13.37 -22.28
N GLY A 230 3.40 -13.24 -22.92
CA GLY A 230 2.95 -14.15 -23.97
C GLY A 230 2.77 -15.59 -23.49
N PRO A 231 2.38 -16.52 -24.37
CA PRO A 231 2.12 -17.91 -23.99
C PRO A 231 3.38 -18.62 -23.48
N ILE A 232 4.56 -18.31 -24.05
CA ILE A 232 5.83 -18.91 -23.64
C ILE A 232 6.21 -18.45 -22.22
N GLY A 233 6.13 -17.14 -21.95
CA GLY A 233 6.39 -16.61 -20.62
C GLY A 233 5.42 -17.18 -19.59
N ILE A 234 4.11 -17.17 -19.89
CA ILE A 234 3.08 -17.78 -19.03
C ILE A 234 3.39 -19.25 -18.77
N GLY A 235 3.79 -20.03 -19.77
CA GLY A 235 4.17 -21.43 -19.61
C GLY A 235 5.34 -21.62 -18.65
N VAL A 236 6.44 -20.88 -18.85
CA VAL A 236 7.64 -20.96 -18.01
C VAL A 236 7.33 -20.55 -16.56
N PHE A 237 6.66 -19.41 -16.36
CA PHE A 237 6.29 -18.95 -15.03
C PHE A 237 5.29 -19.89 -14.35
N SER A 238 4.32 -20.44 -15.09
CA SER A 238 3.34 -21.39 -14.53
C SER A 238 4.02 -22.68 -14.05
N VAL A 239 5.00 -23.21 -14.79
CA VAL A 239 5.79 -24.35 -14.31
C VAL A 239 6.56 -23.99 -13.04
N GLY A 240 7.19 -22.80 -13.00
CA GLY A 240 7.86 -22.30 -11.80
C GLY A 240 6.93 -22.17 -10.58
N VAL A 241 5.73 -21.62 -10.79
CA VAL A 241 4.67 -21.53 -9.77
C VAL A 241 4.29 -22.92 -9.30
N ALA A 242 4.14 -23.90 -10.20
CA ALA A 242 3.77 -25.25 -9.82
C ALA A 242 4.78 -25.90 -8.88
N TYR A 243 6.07 -25.77 -9.17
CA TYR A 243 7.14 -26.25 -8.27
C TYR A 243 7.19 -25.47 -6.96
N GLY A 244 7.10 -24.14 -7.02
CA GLY A 244 7.17 -23.27 -5.84
C GLY A 244 6.02 -23.51 -4.86
N VAL A 245 4.78 -23.51 -5.34
CA VAL A 245 3.59 -23.72 -4.51
C VAL A 245 3.57 -25.14 -3.95
N THR A 246 3.93 -26.14 -4.74
CA THR A 246 4.03 -27.53 -4.25
C THR A 246 5.06 -27.65 -3.13
N GLN A 247 6.25 -27.05 -3.30
CA GLN A 247 7.29 -27.08 -2.28
C GLN A 247 6.88 -26.38 -0.98
N LEU A 248 6.15 -25.26 -1.08
CA LEU A 248 5.69 -24.49 0.08
C LEU A 248 4.50 -25.15 0.81
N SER A 249 3.59 -25.76 0.06
CA SER A 249 2.32 -26.28 0.60
C SER A 249 2.46 -27.73 1.09
N THR A 250 2.86 -28.65 0.23
CA THR A 250 2.87 -30.11 0.51
C THR A 250 4.27 -30.73 0.47
N GLY A 251 5.28 -29.95 0.10
CA GLY A 251 6.62 -30.43 -0.20
C GLY A 251 6.70 -31.09 -1.59
N ILE A 252 7.83 -30.91 -2.28
CA ILE A 252 8.04 -31.42 -3.64
C ILE A 252 8.05 -32.96 -3.72
N GLN A 253 8.21 -33.64 -2.58
CA GLN A 253 8.17 -35.11 -2.48
C GLN A 253 6.76 -35.65 -2.75
N ASN A 254 5.71 -34.86 -2.53
CA ASN A 254 4.35 -35.25 -2.85
C ASN A 254 4.10 -35.14 -4.36
N LYS A 255 4.36 -36.24 -5.09
CA LYS A 255 4.21 -36.31 -6.55
C LYS A 255 2.77 -36.04 -7.02
N ALA A 256 1.76 -36.46 -6.26
CA ALA A 256 0.36 -36.22 -6.63
C ALA A 256 0.02 -34.72 -6.62
N ALA A 257 0.50 -33.98 -5.62
CA ALA A 257 0.38 -32.53 -5.56
C ALA A 257 1.16 -31.83 -6.70
N LEU A 258 2.39 -32.28 -6.97
CA LEU A 258 3.19 -31.75 -8.07
C LEU A 258 2.51 -31.95 -9.43
N HIS A 259 2.03 -33.16 -9.73
CA HIS A 259 1.35 -33.45 -10.98
C HIS A 259 0.03 -32.71 -11.12
N SER A 260 -0.74 -32.56 -10.04
CA SER A 260 -1.95 -31.72 -10.03
C SER A 260 -1.60 -30.28 -10.39
N SER A 261 -0.56 -29.72 -9.78
CA SER A 261 -0.15 -28.34 -10.05
C SER A 261 0.46 -28.15 -11.44
N LEU A 262 1.21 -29.11 -11.97
CA LEU A 262 1.73 -29.07 -13.34
C LEU A 262 0.60 -29.21 -14.37
N THR A 263 -0.44 -29.99 -14.04
CA THR A 263 -1.66 -30.06 -14.87
C THR A 263 -2.35 -28.69 -14.91
N MET A 264 -2.42 -27.98 -13.78
CA MET A 264 -2.91 -26.60 -13.78
C MET A 264 -2.05 -25.66 -14.64
N ALA A 265 -0.72 -25.83 -14.66
CA ALA A 265 0.15 -25.05 -15.54
C ALA A 265 -0.13 -25.32 -17.03
N ALA A 266 -0.39 -26.58 -17.40
CA ALA A 266 -0.80 -26.94 -18.76
C ALA A 266 -2.17 -26.35 -19.12
N ILE A 267 -3.13 -26.39 -18.18
CA ILE A 267 -4.45 -25.78 -18.36
C ILE A 267 -4.30 -24.27 -18.57
N ALA A 268 -3.48 -23.58 -17.76
CA ALA A 268 -3.22 -22.14 -17.88
C ALA A 268 -2.72 -21.76 -19.29
N LEU A 269 -1.84 -22.58 -19.88
CA LEU A 269 -1.35 -22.40 -21.25
C LEU A 269 -2.46 -22.57 -22.29
N VAL A 270 -3.33 -23.59 -22.12
CA VAL A 270 -4.42 -23.88 -23.05
C VAL A 270 -5.51 -22.81 -23.01
N ILE A 271 -5.89 -22.36 -21.80
CA ILE A 271 -6.93 -21.35 -21.61
C ILE A 271 -6.45 -19.93 -21.90
N TYR A 272 -5.14 -19.72 -22.09
CA TYR A 272 -4.55 -18.41 -22.35
C TYR A 272 -5.27 -17.68 -23.49
N TYR A 273 -5.35 -18.26 -24.69
CA TYR A 273 -5.98 -17.60 -25.83
C TYR A 273 -7.50 -17.37 -25.64
N PRO A 274 -8.30 -18.36 -25.19
CA PRO A 274 -9.71 -18.10 -24.89
C PRO A 274 -9.95 -16.99 -23.87
N VAL A 275 -9.13 -16.92 -22.82
CA VAL A 275 -9.26 -15.91 -21.75
C VAL A 275 -8.82 -14.54 -22.27
N GLN A 276 -7.73 -14.44 -23.04
CA GLN A 276 -7.31 -13.16 -23.62
C GLN A 276 -8.35 -12.63 -24.62
N TRP A 277 -8.90 -13.49 -25.48
CA TRP A 277 -9.98 -13.10 -26.39
C TRP A 277 -11.20 -12.55 -25.63
N LEU A 278 -11.54 -13.16 -24.50
CA LEU A 278 -12.64 -12.70 -23.65
C LEU A 278 -12.32 -11.36 -22.95
N PHE A 279 -11.06 -11.12 -22.62
CA PHE A 279 -10.60 -9.85 -22.06
C PHE A 279 -10.60 -8.71 -23.08
N GLU A 280 -10.33 -9.00 -24.35
CA GLU A 280 -10.39 -8.03 -25.45
C GLU A 280 -11.82 -7.61 -25.82
N GLN A 281 -12.82 -8.46 -25.60
CA GLN A 281 -14.22 -8.17 -25.91
C GLN A 281 -14.86 -7.12 -24.99
N ASP A 282 -14.12 -6.56 -24.02
CA ASP A 282 -14.62 -5.65 -22.97
C ASP A 282 -15.98 -6.14 -22.43
N GLY A 283 -16.05 -7.44 -22.14
CA GLY A 283 -17.28 -8.08 -21.72
C GLY A 283 -17.78 -7.52 -20.37
N GLU A 284 -19.05 -7.76 -20.05
CA GLU A 284 -19.63 -7.27 -18.79
C GLU A 284 -18.75 -7.65 -17.58
N ILE A 285 -18.64 -6.74 -16.62
CA ILE A 285 -17.83 -6.90 -15.39
C ILE A 285 -18.12 -8.24 -14.67
N ILE A 286 -19.31 -8.83 -14.90
CA ILE A 286 -19.75 -10.12 -14.34
C ILE A 286 -18.98 -11.33 -14.89
N ILE A 287 -18.31 -11.21 -16.03
CA ILE A 287 -17.55 -12.30 -16.64
C ILE A 287 -16.28 -12.61 -15.83
N TYR A 288 -15.60 -11.59 -15.31
CA TYR A 288 -14.38 -11.77 -14.50
C TYR A 288 -14.59 -12.63 -13.24
N PRO A 289 -15.60 -12.41 -12.38
CA PRO A 289 -15.85 -13.28 -11.24
C PRO A 289 -16.25 -14.70 -11.67
N LEU A 290 -16.96 -14.86 -12.79
CA LEU A 290 -17.29 -16.19 -13.32
C LEU A 290 -16.04 -16.97 -13.75
N LEU A 291 -15.07 -16.31 -14.37
CA LEU A 291 -13.78 -16.92 -14.71
C LEU A 291 -13.02 -17.36 -13.45
N VAL A 292 -13.01 -16.53 -12.41
CA VAL A 292 -12.38 -16.86 -11.12
C VAL A 292 -13.07 -18.06 -10.47
N ILE A 293 -14.40 -18.12 -10.47
CA ILE A 293 -15.16 -19.26 -9.95
C ILE A 293 -14.82 -20.53 -10.75
N THR A 294 -14.82 -20.43 -12.09
CA THR A 294 -14.50 -21.56 -12.97
C THR A 294 -13.08 -22.08 -12.73
N LEU A 295 -12.11 -21.18 -12.59
CA LEU A 295 -10.72 -21.51 -12.24
C LEU A 295 -10.64 -22.29 -10.92
N PHE A 296 -11.34 -21.84 -9.87
CA PHE A 296 -11.37 -22.53 -8.58
C PHE A 296 -12.07 -23.89 -8.64
N LEU A 297 -13.16 -24.00 -9.39
CA LEU A 297 -13.84 -25.28 -9.61
C LEU A 297 -12.91 -26.28 -10.31
N VAL A 298 -12.30 -25.89 -11.43
CA VAL A 298 -11.33 -26.74 -12.15
C VAL A 298 -10.18 -27.15 -11.24
N ALA A 299 -9.61 -26.20 -10.48
CA ALA A 299 -8.52 -26.48 -9.55
C ALA A 299 -8.90 -27.44 -8.42
N GLY A 300 -10.18 -27.48 -8.02
CA GLY A 300 -10.73 -28.45 -7.07
C GLY A 300 -10.94 -29.85 -7.66
N PHE A 301 -11.30 -29.95 -8.94
CA PHE A 301 -11.55 -31.23 -9.62
C PHE A 301 -10.26 -31.92 -10.13
N VAL A 302 -9.26 -31.19 -10.60
CA VAL A 302 -7.99 -31.75 -11.12
C VAL A 302 -7.30 -32.73 -10.14
N PRO A 303 -7.17 -32.41 -8.83
CA PRO A 303 -6.62 -33.31 -7.81
C PRO A 303 -7.28 -34.69 -7.73
N LEU A 304 -8.56 -34.81 -8.09
CA LEU A 304 -9.34 -36.05 -7.96
C LEU A 304 -8.78 -37.18 -8.85
N LYS A 305 -8.08 -36.82 -9.94
CA LYS A 305 -7.41 -37.75 -10.84
C LYS A 305 -6.12 -38.33 -10.26
N PHE A 306 -5.42 -37.57 -9.41
CA PHE A 306 -4.06 -37.89 -8.94
C PHE A 306 -4.02 -38.52 -7.56
N SER A 307 -5.06 -38.34 -6.73
CA SER A 307 -5.16 -39.03 -5.45
C SER A 307 -6.59 -39.44 -5.10
N ARG A 308 -6.74 -40.63 -4.52
CA ARG A 308 -8.00 -41.14 -3.94
C ARG A 308 -8.09 -40.95 -2.43
N ILE A 309 -6.96 -40.75 -1.74
CA ILE A 309 -6.87 -40.67 -0.27
C ILE A 309 -6.25 -39.32 0.11
N ASP A 310 -6.73 -38.69 1.18
CA ASP A 310 -6.22 -37.43 1.74
C ASP A 310 -6.10 -36.26 0.72
N ARG A 311 -7.24 -35.85 0.16
CA ARG A 311 -7.32 -34.88 -0.94
C ARG A 311 -7.20 -33.42 -0.52
N GLY A 312 -7.46 -33.11 0.75
CA GLY A 312 -7.52 -31.72 1.24
C GLY A 312 -6.25 -30.91 0.95
N PRO A 313 -5.06 -31.41 1.33
CA PRO A 313 -3.80 -30.70 1.07
C PRO A 313 -3.49 -30.52 -0.42
N ILE A 314 -3.80 -31.53 -1.24
CA ILE A 314 -3.57 -31.52 -2.70
C ILE A 314 -4.49 -30.50 -3.38
N ILE A 315 -5.77 -30.48 -2.99
CA ILE A 315 -6.76 -29.51 -3.49
C ILE A 315 -6.33 -28.08 -3.16
N ARG A 316 -5.91 -27.82 -1.91
CA ARG A 316 -5.39 -26.51 -1.53
C ARG A 316 -4.19 -26.09 -2.37
N THR A 317 -3.22 -26.99 -2.58
CA THR A 317 -2.05 -26.70 -3.43
C THR A 317 -2.48 -26.36 -4.86
N SER A 318 -3.37 -27.16 -5.45
CA SER A 318 -3.90 -26.94 -6.80
C SER A 318 -4.62 -25.60 -6.93
N ILE A 319 -5.47 -25.26 -5.96
CA ILE A 319 -6.19 -23.99 -5.88
C ILE A 319 -5.25 -22.79 -5.80
N ILE A 320 -4.22 -22.85 -4.95
CA ILE A 320 -3.23 -21.77 -4.81
C ILE A 320 -2.45 -21.60 -6.12
N SER A 321 -2.02 -22.70 -6.74
CA SER A 321 -1.32 -22.66 -8.03
C SER A 321 -2.18 -22.06 -9.12
N ALA A 322 -3.45 -22.50 -9.24
CA ALA A 322 -4.40 -21.99 -10.21
C ALA A 322 -4.61 -20.48 -10.05
N PHE A 323 -4.81 -20.01 -8.81
CA PHE A 323 -4.98 -18.59 -8.52
C PHE A 323 -3.77 -17.75 -8.96
N ILE A 324 -2.55 -18.19 -8.63
CA ILE A 324 -1.33 -17.47 -9.03
C ILE A 324 -1.15 -17.49 -10.55
N MET A 325 -1.42 -18.61 -11.22
CA MET A 325 -1.37 -18.70 -12.69
C MET A 325 -2.42 -17.81 -13.35
N GLY A 326 -3.64 -17.74 -12.81
CA GLY A 326 -4.67 -16.82 -13.27
C GLY A 326 -4.24 -15.36 -13.13
N LEU A 327 -3.59 -15.01 -12.00
CA LEU A 327 -2.99 -13.69 -11.83
C LEU A 327 -1.90 -13.40 -12.87
N LEU A 328 -1.09 -14.37 -13.28
CA LEU A 328 -0.11 -14.17 -14.34
C LEU A 328 -0.78 -13.81 -15.68
N ILE A 329 -1.91 -14.44 -16.02
CA ILE A 329 -2.67 -14.10 -17.23
C ILE A 329 -3.25 -12.69 -17.13
N VAL A 330 -3.79 -12.31 -15.98
CA VAL A 330 -4.29 -10.94 -15.72
C VAL A 330 -3.17 -9.91 -15.82
N ILE A 331 -1.98 -10.21 -15.27
CA ILE A 331 -0.79 -9.34 -15.38
C ILE A 331 -0.35 -9.22 -16.84
N ASP A 332 -0.34 -10.31 -17.60
CA ASP A 332 -0.02 -10.28 -19.03
C ASP A 332 -1.02 -9.42 -19.81
N GLN A 333 -2.31 -9.46 -19.48
CA GLN A 333 -3.30 -8.57 -20.09
C GLN A 333 -3.04 -7.10 -19.78
N LEU A 334 -2.70 -6.77 -18.53
CA LEU A 334 -2.31 -5.40 -18.15
C LEU A 334 -1.05 -4.95 -18.89
N MET A 335 -0.08 -5.85 -19.08
CA MET A 335 1.12 -5.59 -19.88
C MET A 335 0.77 -5.32 -21.34
N GLN A 336 -0.10 -6.13 -21.96
CA GLN A 336 -0.53 -5.92 -23.34
C GLN A 336 -1.33 -4.62 -23.50
N THR A 337 -2.08 -4.20 -22.47
CA THR A 337 -2.82 -2.93 -22.45
C THR A 337 -1.90 -1.70 -22.35
N TRP A 338 -0.62 -1.89 -21.99
CA TRP A 338 0.34 -0.80 -21.82
C TRP A 338 0.55 0.03 -23.07
N LYS A 339 0.73 -0.61 -24.22
CA LYS A 339 0.97 0.09 -25.50
C LYS A 339 -0.28 0.89 -25.93
N PRO A 340 -1.49 0.30 -26.02
CA PRO A 340 -2.71 1.06 -26.31
C PRO A 340 -2.94 2.22 -25.33
N TYR A 341 -2.65 2.03 -24.04
CA TYR A 341 -2.75 3.08 -23.04
C TYR A 341 -1.76 4.22 -23.31
N MET A 342 -0.49 3.89 -23.58
CA MET A 342 0.56 4.87 -23.87
C MET A 342 0.29 5.68 -25.14
N GLU A 343 -0.25 5.03 -26.18
CA GLU A 343 -0.56 5.64 -27.48
C GLU A 343 -1.87 6.44 -27.47
N SER A 344 -2.67 6.35 -26.40
CA SER A 344 -3.91 7.12 -26.28
C SER A 344 -3.66 8.63 -26.25
N ASP A 345 -4.58 9.41 -26.82
CA ASP A 345 -4.48 10.88 -26.88
C ASP A 345 -4.40 11.52 -25.48
N ALA A 346 -4.99 10.88 -24.48
CA ALA A 346 -4.97 11.33 -23.09
C ALA A 346 -3.59 11.21 -22.44
N VAL A 347 -2.84 10.16 -22.78
CA VAL A 347 -1.55 9.81 -22.13
C VAL A 347 -0.35 10.31 -22.95
N TYR A 348 -0.47 10.32 -24.28
CA TYR A 348 0.48 10.89 -25.22
C TYR A 348 1.95 10.49 -24.93
N PHE A 349 2.23 9.18 -24.95
CA PHE A 349 3.55 8.59 -24.73
C PHE A 349 4.20 8.92 -23.37
N ARG A 350 3.42 9.38 -22.38
CA ARG A 350 3.89 9.68 -21.02
C ARG A 350 3.06 8.92 -19.99
N PRO A 351 3.17 7.58 -19.95
CA PRO A 351 2.26 6.73 -19.19
C PRO A 351 2.37 6.91 -17.68
N ILE A 352 3.55 7.26 -17.14
CA ILE A 352 3.72 7.50 -15.71
C ILE A 352 3.36 8.96 -15.36
N PRO A 353 2.26 9.23 -14.66
CA PRO A 353 1.80 10.57 -14.35
C PRO A 353 2.67 11.20 -13.28
N THR A 354 2.86 12.51 -13.41
CA THR A 354 3.57 13.32 -12.41
C THR A 354 2.61 14.01 -11.44
N ILE A 355 1.34 14.14 -11.84
CA ILE A 355 0.25 14.77 -11.10
C ILE A 355 -1.07 14.06 -11.37
N GLY A 356 -2.03 14.18 -10.46
CA GLY A 356 -3.40 13.71 -10.65
C GLY A 356 -3.62 12.26 -10.23
N GLN A 357 -4.87 11.82 -10.34
CA GLN A 357 -5.35 10.51 -9.86
C GLN A 357 -5.82 9.59 -10.96
N VAL A 358 -6.32 10.18 -12.04
CA VAL A 358 -6.81 9.55 -13.25
C VAL A 358 -6.67 10.54 -14.39
N ASN A 359 -6.54 10.05 -15.61
CA ASN A 359 -6.62 10.90 -16.81
C ASN A 359 -8.08 11.19 -17.16
N ALA A 360 -8.54 12.42 -16.98
CA ALA A 360 -9.91 12.83 -17.27
C ALA A 360 -10.29 12.75 -18.77
N LEU A 361 -9.29 12.75 -19.66
CA LEU A 361 -9.46 12.66 -21.11
C LEU A 361 -9.47 11.21 -21.62
N LEU A 362 -9.23 10.23 -20.75
CA LEU A 362 -9.25 8.82 -21.12
C LEU A 362 -10.69 8.35 -21.31
N GLU A 363 -10.98 7.73 -22.46
CA GLU A 363 -12.33 7.28 -22.77
C GLU A 363 -12.80 6.16 -21.80
N PRO A 364 -13.96 6.31 -21.12
CA PRO A 364 -14.40 5.37 -20.06
C PRO A 364 -14.81 3.94 -20.50
N GLY A 365 -14.45 3.47 -21.69
CA GLY A 365 -14.99 2.24 -22.27
C GLY A 365 -14.28 0.95 -21.87
N ASN A 366 -12.94 0.99 -21.73
CA ASN A 366 -12.14 -0.21 -21.51
C ASN A 366 -11.75 -0.37 -20.03
N PHE A 367 -12.15 -1.50 -19.43
CA PHE A 367 -11.89 -1.80 -18.02
C PHE A 367 -10.38 -1.88 -17.75
N TRP A 368 -9.61 -2.54 -18.62
CA TRP A 368 -8.18 -2.75 -18.45
C TRP A 368 -7.41 -1.43 -18.55
N MET A 369 -7.81 -0.55 -19.46
CA MET A 369 -7.21 0.77 -19.62
C MET A 369 -7.46 1.64 -18.39
N SER A 370 -8.70 1.65 -17.89
CA SER A 370 -9.06 2.37 -16.65
C SER A 370 -8.35 1.80 -15.41
N LEU A 371 -8.22 0.47 -15.33
CA LEU A 371 -7.49 -0.19 -14.25
C LEU A 371 -5.99 0.15 -14.31
N LEU A 372 -5.39 0.10 -15.51
CA LEU A 372 -3.98 0.45 -15.71
C LEU A 372 -3.72 1.92 -15.35
N ASP A 373 -4.57 2.83 -15.84
CA ASP A 373 -4.51 4.26 -15.51
C ASP A 373 -4.50 4.48 -13.99
N ALA A 374 -5.46 3.89 -13.29
CA ALA A 374 -5.56 4.03 -11.83
C ALA A 374 -4.36 3.41 -11.09
N LEU A 375 -3.82 2.27 -11.55
CA LEU A 375 -2.66 1.63 -10.94
C LEU A 375 -1.39 2.48 -11.13
N VAL A 376 -1.20 3.04 -12.31
CA VAL A 376 -0.03 3.84 -12.66
C VAL A 376 -0.04 5.19 -11.94
N HIS A 377 -1.21 5.83 -11.78
CA HIS A 377 -1.35 7.02 -10.92
C HIS A 377 -1.05 6.73 -9.45
N MET A 378 -1.44 5.56 -8.94
CA MET A 378 -1.17 5.17 -7.55
C MET A 378 0.28 4.80 -7.29
N PHE A 379 1.04 4.40 -8.32
CA PHE A 379 2.34 3.76 -8.15
C PHE A 379 3.33 4.63 -7.37
N LEU A 380 3.58 5.86 -7.80
CA LEU A 380 4.58 6.74 -7.16
C LEU A 380 4.18 7.23 -5.77
N PRO A 381 2.94 7.72 -5.53
CA PRO A 381 2.50 8.08 -4.18
C PRO A 381 2.57 6.91 -3.20
N THR A 382 2.13 5.72 -3.63
CA THR A 382 2.14 4.52 -2.79
C THR A 382 3.56 4.09 -2.48
N LEU A 383 4.47 4.14 -3.47
CA LEU A 383 5.88 3.82 -3.27
C LEU A 383 6.57 4.82 -2.31
N ALA A 384 6.25 6.10 -2.41
CA ALA A 384 6.79 7.13 -1.51
C ALA A 384 6.41 6.86 -0.04
N LEU A 385 5.13 6.58 0.22
CA LEU A 385 4.63 6.25 1.56
C LEU A 385 5.18 4.90 2.05
N LEU A 386 5.24 3.90 1.17
CA LEU A 386 5.79 2.58 1.47
C LEU A 386 7.24 2.66 1.95
N LEU A 387 8.11 3.40 1.25
CA LEU A 387 9.55 3.44 1.55
C LEU A 387 9.85 3.95 2.96
N ILE A 388 9.00 4.83 3.49
CA ILE A 388 9.14 5.38 4.85
C ILE A 388 8.77 4.35 5.89
N SER A 389 7.58 3.76 5.76
CA SER A 389 7.10 2.77 6.73
C SER A 389 7.90 1.48 6.66
N PHE A 390 8.39 1.10 5.47
CA PHE A 390 9.23 -0.06 5.25
C PHE A 390 10.44 -0.10 6.20
N ALA A 391 11.16 1.00 6.33
CA ALA A 391 12.33 1.09 7.21
C ALA A 391 11.98 0.85 8.69
N GLY A 392 10.87 1.44 9.14
CA GLY A 392 10.32 1.22 10.48
C GLY A 392 10.01 -0.26 10.70
N TYR A 393 9.24 -0.88 9.80
CA TYR A 393 8.87 -2.30 9.92
C TYR A 393 10.07 -3.23 9.93
N VAL A 394 11.08 -3.02 9.08
CA VAL A 394 12.31 -3.84 9.09
C VAL A 394 13.00 -3.76 10.45
N ARG A 395 13.20 -2.54 10.98
CA ARG A 395 13.88 -2.31 12.25
C ARG A 395 13.13 -2.94 13.43
N PHE A 396 11.83 -2.71 13.53
CA PHE A 396 11.02 -3.19 14.64
C PHE A 396 10.81 -4.70 14.59
N SER A 397 10.50 -5.27 13.42
CA SER A 397 10.33 -6.73 13.29
C SER A 397 11.63 -7.49 13.55
N ARG A 398 12.77 -6.94 13.11
CA ARG A 398 14.09 -7.52 13.44
C ARG A 398 14.36 -7.50 14.95
N GLY A 399 14.19 -6.34 15.59
CA GLY A 399 14.47 -6.18 17.02
C GLY A 399 13.61 -7.09 17.89
N THR A 400 12.31 -7.08 17.65
CA THR A 400 11.33 -7.89 18.39
C THR A 400 11.53 -9.38 18.16
N LEU A 401 11.90 -9.83 16.95
CA LEU A 401 12.20 -11.24 16.71
C LEU A 401 13.45 -11.69 17.46
N LEU A 402 14.52 -10.88 17.47
CA LEU A 402 15.74 -11.21 18.21
C LEU A 402 15.50 -11.29 19.72
N GLU A 403 14.66 -10.41 20.27
CA GLU A 403 14.25 -10.48 21.68
C GLU A 403 13.49 -11.78 21.96
N VAL A 404 12.49 -12.11 21.13
CA VAL A 404 11.68 -13.32 21.27
C VAL A 404 12.54 -14.59 21.16
N LEU A 405 13.49 -14.64 20.22
CA LEU A 405 14.37 -15.80 20.05
C LEU A 405 15.29 -16.07 21.26
N ASN A 406 15.49 -15.08 22.12
CA ASN A 406 16.27 -15.20 23.35
C ASN A 406 15.45 -15.61 24.58
N GLN A 407 14.13 -15.75 24.45
CA GLN A 407 13.24 -16.13 25.55
C GLN A 407 13.36 -17.63 25.93
N ASP A 408 13.15 -17.95 27.21
CA ASP A 408 13.33 -19.32 27.72
C ASP A 408 12.38 -20.34 27.09
N TYR A 409 11.15 -19.96 26.76
CA TYR A 409 10.21 -20.87 26.09
C TYR A 409 10.68 -21.29 24.68
N ILE A 410 11.47 -20.46 24.00
CA ILE A 410 12.10 -20.82 22.72
C ILE A 410 13.23 -21.82 22.95
N ARG A 411 14.03 -21.63 24.01
CA ARG A 411 15.06 -22.60 24.41
C ARG A 411 14.45 -23.94 24.78
N THR A 412 13.35 -23.96 25.52
CA THR A 412 12.59 -25.17 25.84
C THR A 412 12.05 -25.84 24.56
N ALA A 413 11.51 -25.07 23.61
CA ALA A 413 11.04 -25.60 22.33
C ALA A 413 12.15 -26.29 21.53
N ARG A 414 13.36 -25.70 21.49
CA ARG A 414 14.55 -26.31 20.89
C ARG A 414 15.02 -27.54 21.66
N ALA A 415 15.02 -27.50 22.99
CA ALA A 415 15.41 -28.63 23.85
C ALA A 415 14.46 -29.84 23.69
N LYS A 416 13.18 -29.60 23.37
CA LYS A 416 12.21 -30.64 23.01
C LYS A 416 12.43 -31.26 21.61
N GLY A 417 13.45 -30.83 20.87
CA GLY A 417 13.79 -31.37 19.54
C GLY A 417 12.91 -30.85 18.40
N LEU A 418 12.16 -29.76 18.59
CA LEU A 418 11.38 -29.16 17.51
C LEU A 418 12.29 -28.58 16.42
N THR A 419 11.94 -28.80 15.16
CA THR A 419 12.66 -28.22 14.01
C THR A 419 12.70 -26.70 14.09
N GLU A 420 13.80 -26.07 13.64
CA GLU A 420 13.96 -24.61 13.68
C GLU A 420 12.84 -23.88 12.91
N ARG A 421 12.34 -24.44 11.80
CA ARG A 421 11.16 -23.91 11.09
C ARG A 421 9.92 -23.83 11.98
N THR A 422 9.67 -24.85 12.80
CA THR A 422 8.53 -24.88 13.73
C THR A 422 8.76 -23.90 14.87
N VAL A 423 9.97 -23.85 15.43
CA VAL A 423 10.34 -22.87 16.47
C VAL A 423 10.10 -21.44 15.97
N ILE A 424 10.58 -21.11 14.77
CA ILE A 424 10.42 -19.78 14.19
C ILE A 424 8.96 -19.48 13.85
N MET A 425 8.33 -20.28 12.99
CA MET A 425 7.01 -19.92 12.44
C MET A 425 5.89 -20.04 13.47
N ARG A 426 5.95 -21.04 14.36
CA ARG A 426 4.87 -21.33 15.30
C ARG A 426 5.05 -20.66 16.65
N HIS A 427 6.30 -20.55 17.13
CA HIS A 427 6.59 -20.03 18.47
C HIS A 427 7.15 -18.62 18.43
N ALA A 428 8.16 -18.32 17.62
CA ALA A 428 8.77 -16.99 17.62
C ALA A 428 7.88 -15.95 16.90
N PHE A 429 7.63 -16.16 15.60
CA PHE A 429 6.90 -15.22 14.74
C PHE A 429 5.53 -14.84 15.30
N ARG A 430 4.76 -15.82 15.77
CA ARG A 430 3.43 -15.56 16.36
C ARG A 430 3.49 -14.62 17.55
N ASN A 431 4.52 -14.74 18.39
CA ASN A 431 4.69 -13.87 19.55
C ASN A 431 5.29 -12.51 19.16
N THR A 432 6.13 -12.47 18.12
CA THR A 432 6.64 -11.22 17.53
C THR A 432 5.53 -10.37 16.91
N MET A 433 4.46 -10.98 16.40
CA MET A 433 3.33 -10.23 15.83
C MET A 433 2.55 -9.40 16.86
N ILE A 434 2.67 -9.71 18.17
CA ILE A 434 1.93 -8.98 19.21
C ILE A 434 2.42 -7.52 19.31
N PRO A 435 3.72 -7.21 19.51
CA PRO A 435 4.20 -5.83 19.45
C PRO A 435 4.07 -5.19 18.06
N ILE A 436 4.27 -5.96 16.99
CA ILE A 436 4.17 -5.44 15.62
C ILE A 436 2.76 -4.94 15.32
N ALA A 437 1.71 -5.63 15.81
CA ALA A 437 0.32 -5.20 15.63
C ALA A 437 0.04 -3.81 16.19
N THR A 438 0.61 -3.47 17.33
CA THR A 438 0.50 -2.12 17.90
C THR A 438 1.16 -1.08 17.00
N ILE A 439 2.35 -1.39 16.47
CA ILE A 439 3.09 -0.48 15.58
C ILE A 439 2.35 -0.29 14.26
N MET A 440 1.75 -1.36 13.71
CA MET A 440 0.99 -1.29 12.44
C MET A 440 -0.11 -0.23 12.49
N VAL A 441 -0.79 -0.12 13.63
CA VAL A 441 -1.86 0.87 13.80
C VAL A 441 -1.33 2.27 14.01
N VAL A 442 -0.29 2.44 14.84
CA VAL A 442 0.33 3.75 15.07
C VAL A 442 0.90 4.31 13.76
N ASP A 443 1.51 3.44 12.95
CA ASP A 443 2.02 3.78 11.62
C ASP A 443 0.87 4.16 10.68
N PHE A 444 -0.23 3.41 10.62
CA PHE A 444 -1.40 3.79 9.83
C PHE A 444 -1.90 5.21 10.14
N ALA A 445 -2.03 5.55 11.44
CA ALA A 445 -2.43 6.91 11.85
C ALA A 445 -1.38 7.97 11.47
N SER A 446 -0.09 7.63 11.55
CA SER A 446 1.02 8.53 11.18
C SER A 446 1.09 8.79 9.67
N ILE A 447 0.82 7.76 8.85
CA ILE A 447 0.82 7.87 7.39
C ILE A 447 -0.31 8.79 6.91
N ILE A 448 -1.47 8.84 7.59
CA ILE A 448 -2.53 9.82 7.27
C ILE A 448 -1.98 11.25 7.36
N GLY A 449 -1.17 11.56 8.38
CA GLY A 449 -0.49 12.86 8.49
C GLY A 449 0.59 13.07 7.42
N GLY A 450 1.37 12.03 7.11
CA GLY A 450 2.39 12.07 6.04
C GLY A 450 1.80 12.20 4.64
N ALA A 451 0.59 11.69 4.42
CA ALA A 451 -0.12 11.73 3.15
C ALA A 451 -0.37 13.17 2.68
N ILE A 452 -0.48 14.13 3.60
CA ILE A 452 -0.61 15.56 3.27
C ILE A 452 0.51 16.04 2.34
N ILE A 453 1.75 15.62 2.61
CA ILE A 453 2.91 16.04 1.81
C ILE A 453 2.92 15.28 0.47
N THR A 454 2.67 13.98 0.50
CA THR A 454 2.64 13.13 -0.69
C THR A 454 1.55 13.59 -1.67
N GLU A 455 0.34 13.82 -1.17
CA GLU A 455 -0.80 14.30 -1.97
C GLU A 455 -0.49 15.62 -2.67
N ARG A 456 0.15 16.54 -1.96
CA ARG A 456 0.56 17.84 -2.53
C ARG A 456 1.59 17.69 -3.65
N ILE A 457 2.59 16.82 -3.48
CA ILE A 457 3.67 16.64 -4.47
C ILE A 457 3.19 15.97 -5.75
N PHE A 458 2.29 14.98 -5.61
CA PHE A 458 1.70 14.25 -6.72
C PHE A 458 0.35 14.82 -7.18
N GLY A 459 -0.11 15.95 -6.64
CA GLY A 459 -1.36 16.59 -7.06
C GLY A 459 -2.61 15.72 -6.87
N TRP A 460 -2.67 14.93 -5.79
CA TRP A 460 -3.86 14.16 -5.42
C TRP A 460 -4.80 15.02 -4.58
N LEU A 461 -6.07 15.10 -4.97
CA LEU A 461 -7.14 15.79 -4.24
C LEU A 461 -7.67 14.96 -3.04
N GLY A 462 -6.78 14.63 -2.09
CA GLY A 462 -7.14 13.93 -0.85
C GLY A 462 -7.42 14.87 0.32
N MET A 463 -7.60 14.28 1.51
CA MET A 463 -7.86 14.98 2.77
C MET A 463 -6.73 15.96 3.13
N GLY A 464 -5.50 15.64 2.79
CA GLY A 464 -4.36 16.52 3.04
C GLY A 464 -4.30 17.71 2.10
N THR A 465 -4.72 17.53 0.85
CA THR A 465 -4.92 18.66 -0.07
C THR A 465 -6.04 19.58 0.42
N LEU A 466 -7.18 19.03 0.88
CA LEU A 466 -8.23 19.84 1.51
C LEU A 466 -7.74 20.57 2.76
N PHE A 467 -6.95 19.92 3.60
CA PHE A 467 -6.33 20.56 4.77
C PHE A 467 -5.48 21.77 4.38
N ASN A 468 -4.60 21.61 3.38
CA ASN A 468 -3.77 22.71 2.88
C ASN A 468 -4.63 23.83 2.26
N THR A 469 -5.65 23.48 1.48
CA THR A 469 -6.59 24.45 0.89
C THR A 469 -7.29 25.24 1.98
N ALA A 470 -7.76 24.57 3.04
CA ALA A 470 -8.43 25.22 4.17
C ALA A 470 -7.52 26.21 4.90
N ILE A 471 -6.25 25.86 5.12
CA ILE A 471 -5.26 26.78 5.72
C ILE A 471 -5.02 27.99 4.80
N ASN A 472 -4.77 27.76 3.51
CA ASN A 472 -4.41 28.84 2.58
C ASN A 472 -5.60 29.77 2.28
N SER A 473 -6.83 29.25 2.27
CA SER A 473 -8.07 30.03 2.06
C SER A 473 -8.67 30.59 3.35
N MET A 474 -8.02 30.34 4.50
CA MET A 474 -8.52 30.70 5.85
C MET A 474 -9.95 30.19 6.10
N ASP A 475 -10.28 29.02 5.56
CA ASP A 475 -11.58 28.36 5.70
C ASP A 475 -11.61 27.51 6.98
N LEU A 476 -12.16 28.09 8.04
CA LEU A 476 -12.21 27.44 9.34
C LEU A 476 -13.15 26.23 9.36
N ASN A 477 -14.27 26.28 8.63
CA ASN A 477 -15.23 25.17 8.61
C ASN A 477 -14.62 23.95 7.90
N LEU A 478 -13.99 24.16 6.74
CA LEU A 478 -13.31 23.09 6.00
C LEU A 478 -12.14 22.52 6.80
N LEU A 479 -11.30 23.39 7.40
CA LEU A 479 -10.15 22.96 8.20
C LEU A 479 -10.59 22.03 9.34
N MET A 480 -11.65 22.43 10.03
CA MET A 480 -12.14 21.74 11.20
C MET A 480 -12.91 20.47 10.85
N GLY A 481 -13.64 20.45 9.73
CA GLY A 481 -14.23 19.24 9.17
C GLY A 481 -13.17 18.20 8.81
N VAL A 482 -12.12 18.59 8.09
CA VAL A 482 -10.98 17.72 7.75
C VAL A 482 -10.29 17.21 9.01
N PHE A 483 -10.04 18.08 9.99
CA PHE A 483 -9.40 17.71 11.25
C PHE A 483 -10.23 16.70 12.06
N LEU A 484 -11.54 16.91 12.19
CA LEU A 484 -12.38 15.98 12.93
C LEU A 484 -12.44 14.61 12.28
N LEU A 485 -12.57 14.55 10.95
CA LEU A 485 -12.65 13.26 10.25
C LEU A 485 -11.32 12.51 10.27
N THR A 486 -10.20 13.20 10.02
CA THR A 486 -8.85 12.58 10.12
C THR A 486 -8.50 12.19 11.55
N GLY A 487 -8.84 13.02 12.54
CA GLY A 487 -8.70 12.71 13.97
C GLY A 487 -9.56 11.52 14.39
N PHE A 488 -10.82 11.47 13.95
CA PHE A 488 -11.71 10.33 14.17
C PHE A 488 -11.16 9.05 13.55
N LEU A 489 -10.62 9.10 12.33
CA LEU A 489 -9.97 7.94 11.69
C LEU A 489 -8.74 7.48 12.47
N ALA A 490 -7.87 8.39 12.90
CA ALA A 490 -6.70 8.06 13.70
C ALA A 490 -7.07 7.44 15.06
N VAL A 491 -8.11 7.98 15.70
CA VAL A 491 -8.70 7.45 16.94
C VAL A 491 -9.29 6.05 16.71
N SER A 492 -10.04 5.86 15.63
CA SER A 492 -10.65 4.59 15.27
C SER A 492 -9.61 3.52 14.97
N ALA A 493 -8.54 3.89 14.26
CA ALA A 493 -7.39 3.03 14.03
C ALA A 493 -6.81 2.58 15.37
N ASN A 494 -6.52 3.52 16.29
CA ASN A 494 -6.01 3.19 17.63
C ASN A 494 -6.93 2.27 18.42
N LEU A 495 -8.25 2.43 18.33
CA LEU A 495 -9.19 1.50 18.95
C LEU A 495 -9.10 0.09 18.34
N ILE A 496 -8.96 0.01 17.01
CA ILE A 496 -8.74 -1.25 16.30
C ILE A 496 -7.44 -1.91 16.77
N ALA A 497 -6.35 -1.17 17.08
CA ALA A 497 -5.14 -1.76 17.67
C ALA A 497 -5.43 -2.51 18.95
N ASP A 498 -6.24 -1.92 19.83
CA ASP A 498 -6.46 -2.51 21.15
C ASP A 498 -7.29 -3.76 21.08
N LEU A 499 -8.27 -3.75 20.17
CA LEU A 499 -9.06 -4.91 19.85
C LEU A 499 -8.18 -6.00 19.25
N LEU A 500 -7.32 -5.66 18.30
CA LEU A 500 -6.34 -6.60 17.72
C LEU A 500 -5.39 -7.15 18.79
N TYR A 501 -4.88 -6.31 19.68
CA TYR A 501 -4.02 -6.71 20.79
C TYR A 501 -4.75 -7.68 21.74
N SER A 502 -5.99 -7.37 22.11
CA SER A 502 -6.81 -8.24 22.96
C SER A 502 -7.17 -9.57 22.30
N ALA A 503 -7.22 -9.61 20.96
CA ALA A 503 -7.48 -10.83 20.19
C ALA A 503 -6.21 -11.66 19.97
N LEU A 504 -5.06 -11.00 19.82
CA LEU A 504 -3.75 -11.63 19.57
C LEU A 504 -3.07 -12.13 20.84
N ASP A 505 -3.35 -11.55 22.01
CA ASP A 505 -2.81 -12.00 23.30
C ASP A 505 -3.85 -12.80 24.13
N PRO A 506 -3.74 -14.14 24.20
CA PRO A 506 -4.64 -14.98 24.99
C PRO A 506 -4.53 -14.74 26.50
N ARG A 507 -3.44 -14.15 26.99
CA ARG A 507 -3.18 -13.96 28.43
C ARG A 507 -4.11 -12.90 29.03
N ILE A 508 -4.51 -11.92 28.21
CA ILE A 508 -5.46 -10.86 28.60
C ILE A 508 -6.87 -11.43 28.79
N ARG A 509 -7.23 -12.49 28.05
CA ARG A 509 -8.52 -13.20 28.25
C ARG A 509 -8.54 -14.02 29.54
N ALA A 510 -7.42 -14.57 29.98
CA ALA A 510 -7.33 -15.37 31.21
C ALA A 510 -7.38 -14.53 32.49
N GLY A 511 -6.99 -13.24 32.45
CA GLY A 511 -7.05 -12.32 33.58
C GLY A 511 -8.45 -11.78 33.92
N ALA A 512 -9.48 -12.10 33.13
CA ALA A 512 -10.87 -11.70 33.40
C ALA A 512 -11.65 -12.74 34.24
N GLY A 513 -11.02 -13.85 34.63
CA GLY A 513 -11.59 -14.91 35.46
C GLY A 513 -11.01 -14.99 36.87
N GLY A 514 -10.30 -13.95 37.33
CA GLY A 514 -9.66 -13.91 38.64
C GLY A 514 -9.85 -12.56 39.32
N ASN A 515 -11.09 -12.30 39.72
CA ASN A 515 -11.52 -11.63 40.96
C ASN A 515 -13.03 -11.39 40.90
#